data_AF-A0A7S0YWR6-F1
#
_entry.id   AF-A0A7S0YWR6-F1
#
_cell.length_a   1.000
_cell.length_b   1.000
_cell.length_c   1.000
_cell.angle_alpha   90.00
_cell.angle_beta   90.00
_cell.angle_gamma   90.00
#
_symmetry.space_group_name_H-M   'P 1'
#
loop_
_entity.id
_entity.type
_entity.pdbx_description
1 polymer ?
#
loop_
_entity_poly.entity_id
_entity_poly.type
_entity_poly.pdbx_seq_one_letter_code
_entity_poly.pdbx_strand_id
1 'polypeptide(L)'
;PSALPYVTKTQVGLREGSFVFASFNQPFKITPDLFDVWMRILILVPDSQLWLLKLNEGEGAEENLRTRARSLGIEDWRLFFTGSAALEDHIGYKSAADLMLDAVVFNGHSTVADTLWAGVPVLTRAGTRMAARICSSLLRGVEYGQANLGHVTIARDLTDYQRIAVRLGNCPSCMSRLRARLVESRLSSPLFDTERFPSCPY
;
A
#
# COMPACT_ATOMS: atom_id res chain seq x y z
N PRO A 1 -18.84 -4.00 -15.98
CA PRO A 1 -18.33 -4.39 -14.64
C PRO A 1 -18.76 -3.37 -13.57
N SER A 2 -19.58 -3.81 -12.61
CA SER A 2 -20.14 -2.95 -11.56
C SER A 2 -19.03 -2.23 -10.79
N ALA A 3 -19.27 -0.97 -10.41
CA ALA A 3 -18.36 -0.24 -9.54
C ALA A 3 -18.14 -1.04 -8.25
N LEU A 4 -16.88 -1.30 -7.89
CA LEU A 4 -16.57 -1.89 -6.59
C LEU A 4 -17.19 -1.01 -5.49
N PRO A 5 -17.83 -1.58 -4.46
CA PRO A 5 -18.38 -0.80 -3.37
C PRO A 5 -17.23 -0.10 -2.63
N TYR A 6 -17.18 1.23 -2.71
CA TYR A 6 -16.20 2.04 -2.00
C TYR A 6 -16.61 2.14 -0.52
N VAL A 7 -15.70 1.75 0.36
CA VAL A 7 -15.88 1.89 1.80
C VAL A 7 -15.23 3.20 2.24
N THR A 8 -15.92 3.96 3.08
CA THR A 8 -15.41 5.22 3.64
C THR A 8 -14.42 4.94 4.78
N LYS A 9 -13.55 5.91 5.07
CA LYS A 9 -12.58 5.84 6.19
C LYS A 9 -13.28 5.63 7.53
N THR A 10 -14.37 6.33 7.78
CA THR A 10 -15.13 6.23 9.02
C THR A 10 -15.79 4.86 9.20
N GLN A 11 -16.30 4.25 8.13
CA GLN A 11 -16.86 2.89 8.17
C GLN A 11 -15.84 1.83 8.61
N VAL A 12 -14.56 2.05 8.34
CA VAL A 12 -13.49 1.14 8.76
C VAL A 12 -12.79 1.56 10.05
N GLY A 13 -13.23 2.66 10.70
CA GLY A 13 -12.64 3.16 11.95
C GLY A 13 -11.44 4.09 11.79
N LEU A 14 -11.13 4.52 10.57
CA LEU A 14 -10.11 5.52 10.28
C LEU A 14 -10.66 6.94 10.49
N ARG A 15 -9.78 7.88 10.81
CA ARG A 15 -10.13 9.28 11.00
C ARG A 15 -10.52 9.90 9.66
N GLU A 16 -11.61 10.66 9.66
CA GLU A 16 -12.03 11.41 8.48
C GLU A 16 -11.01 12.50 8.12
N GLY A 17 -10.81 12.73 6.82
CA GLY A 17 -9.88 13.75 6.31
C GLY A 17 -8.39 13.41 6.46
N SER A 18 -8.02 12.34 7.18
CA SER A 18 -6.62 11.94 7.31
C SER A 18 -6.09 11.32 6.03
N PHE A 19 -4.81 11.50 5.72
CA PHE A 19 -4.16 10.70 4.67
C PHE A 19 -3.83 9.30 5.22
N VAL A 20 -4.26 8.24 4.56
CA VAL A 20 -4.12 6.88 5.05
C VAL A 20 -3.06 6.13 4.27
N PHE A 21 -1.89 5.96 4.89
CA PHE A 21 -0.92 4.96 4.47
C PHE A 21 -1.37 3.58 4.96
N ALA A 22 -1.27 2.55 4.14
CA ALA A 22 -1.60 1.18 4.54
C ALA A 22 -0.43 0.22 4.33
N SER A 23 -0.27 -0.76 5.20
CA SER A 23 0.60 -1.92 4.99
C SER A 23 -0.04 -3.16 5.61
N PHE A 24 -0.64 -3.99 4.76
CA PHE A 24 -1.18 -5.30 5.11
C PHE A 24 -0.13 -6.43 5.04
N ASN A 25 1.14 -6.10 5.27
CA ASN A 25 2.21 -7.07 5.34
C ASN A 25 2.22 -7.80 6.68
N GLN A 26 2.66 -9.05 6.67
CA GLN A 26 3.00 -9.79 7.89
C GLN A 26 4.20 -9.11 8.61
N PRO A 27 4.31 -9.14 9.95
CA PRO A 27 5.25 -8.32 10.72
C PRO A 27 6.69 -8.72 10.48
N PHE A 28 6.95 -10.00 10.23
CA PHE A 28 8.29 -10.48 9.89
C PHE A 28 8.84 -9.84 8.61
N LYS A 29 7.99 -9.23 7.77
CA LYS A 29 8.40 -8.45 6.58
C LYS A 29 8.73 -6.99 6.91
N ILE A 30 8.35 -6.51 8.09
CA ILE A 30 8.54 -5.14 8.56
C ILE A 30 9.81 -5.10 9.40
N THR A 31 10.93 -4.72 8.80
CA THR A 31 12.19 -4.56 9.53
C THR A 31 12.16 -3.28 10.38
N PRO A 32 12.95 -3.20 11.47
CA PRO A 32 13.06 -1.98 12.27
C PRO A 32 13.40 -0.74 11.44
N ASP A 33 14.36 -0.84 10.52
CA ASP A 33 14.75 0.27 9.65
C ASP A 33 13.61 0.75 8.73
N LEU A 34 12.79 -0.17 8.23
CA LEU A 34 11.65 0.18 7.40
C LEU A 34 10.55 0.86 8.23
N PHE A 35 10.30 0.34 9.43
CA PHE A 35 9.32 0.93 10.33
C PHE A 35 9.73 2.35 10.74
N ASP A 36 11.00 2.58 11.04
CA ASP A 36 11.53 3.92 11.33
C ASP A 36 11.34 4.88 10.15
N VAL A 37 11.50 4.40 8.91
CA VAL A 37 11.19 5.20 7.71
C VAL A 37 9.69 5.55 7.67
N TRP A 38 8.80 4.60 7.99
CA TRP A 38 7.37 4.89 8.05
C TRP A 38 7.02 5.93 9.11
N MET A 39 7.65 5.87 10.30
CA MET A 39 7.45 6.89 11.33
C MET A 39 7.94 8.26 10.87
N ARG A 40 9.08 8.35 10.16
CA ARG A 40 9.54 9.60 9.55
C ARG A 40 8.57 10.13 8.48
N ILE A 41 7.97 9.25 7.68
CA ILE A 41 6.91 9.64 6.73
C ILE A 41 5.73 10.26 7.49
N LEU A 42 5.27 9.63 8.57
CA LEU A 42 4.20 10.18 9.40
C LEU A 42 4.58 11.56 9.95
N ILE A 43 5.78 11.76 10.49
CA ILE A 43 6.22 13.08 10.96
C ILE A 43 6.15 14.14 9.84
N LEU A 44 6.56 13.79 8.62
CA LEU A 44 6.63 14.71 7.48
C LEU A 44 5.30 14.91 6.73
N VAL A 45 4.29 14.08 7.00
CA VAL A 45 2.94 14.19 6.44
C VAL A 45 1.98 14.37 7.62
N PRO A 46 1.69 15.61 8.03
CA PRO A 46 0.77 15.86 9.14
C PRO A 46 -0.61 15.29 8.82
N ASP A 47 -1.40 15.02 9.86
CA ASP A 47 -2.75 14.47 9.72
C ASP A 47 -2.85 13.17 8.91
N SER A 48 -1.84 12.30 9.01
CA SER A 48 -1.84 10.99 8.36
C SER A 48 -1.83 9.82 9.34
N GLN A 49 -2.40 8.69 8.93
CA GLN A 49 -2.44 7.44 9.69
C GLN A 49 -1.71 6.33 8.93
N LEU A 50 -1.09 5.43 9.67
CA LEU A 50 -0.56 4.16 9.19
C LEU A 50 -1.50 3.03 9.62
N TRP A 51 -2.09 2.39 8.63
CA TRP A 51 -3.00 1.26 8.78
C TRP A 51 -2.27 -0.06 8.61
N LEU A 52 -2.28 -0.88 9.65
CA LEU A 52 -1.57 -2.15 9.73
C LEU A 52 -2.54 -3.32 9.99
N LEU A 53 -2.12 -4.51 9.57
CA LEU A 53 -2.84 -5.74 9.90
C LEU A 53 -2.62 -6.09 11.38
N LYS A 54 -3.71 -6.19 12.14
CA LYS A 54 -3.75 -6.78 13.48
C LYS A 54 -3.63 -8.29 13.33
N LEU A 55 -2.71 -8.88 14.07
CA LEU A 55 -2.41 -10.29 13.95
C LEU A 55 -2.71 -10.98 15.27
N ASN A 56 -3.35 -12.13 15.15
CA ASN A 56 -3.78 -12.92 16.30
C ASN A 56 -2.67 -13.84 16.83
N GLU A 57 -1.51 -13.94 16.15
CA GLU A 57 -0.48 -14.95 16.44
C GLU A 57 0.72 -14.45 17.27
N GLY A 58 0.62 -13.29 17.91
CA GLY A 58 1.67 -12.83 18.82
C GLY A 58 1.24 -11.66 19.68
N GLU A 59 1.00 -11.90 20.96
CA GLU A 59 0.52 -10.93 21.96
C GLU A 59 1.44 -9.70 22.15
N GLY A 60 2.59 -9.62 21.47
CA GLY A 60 3.54 -8.49 21.58
C GLY A 60 3.79 -7.69 20.31
N ALA A 61 3.36 -8.12 19.12
CA ALA A 61 3.76 -7.44 17.88
C ALA A 61 3.16 -6.03 17.75
N GLU A 62 1.85 -5.88 18.03
CA GLU A 62 1.19 -4.57 18.03
C GLU A 62 1.81 -3.64 19.07
N GLU A 63 2.01 -4.12 20.31
CA GLU A 63 2.57 -3.30 21.39
C GLU A 63 4.02 -2.89 21.13
N ASN A 64 4.83 -3.76 20.51
CA ASN A 64 6.19 -3.41 20.12
C ASN A 64 6.22 -2.28 19.08
N LEU A 65 5.33 -2.33 18.08
CA LEU A 65 5.22 -1.28 17.07
C LEU A 65 4.71 0.03 17.68
N ARG A 66 3.72 -0.04 18.57
CA ARG A 66 3.22 1.14 19.32
C ARG A 66 4.30 1.75 20.21
N THR A 67 5.02 0.93 20.97
CA THR A 67 6.13 1.36 21.82
C THR A 67 7.22 2.03 21.00
N ARG A 68 7.60 1.44 19.86
CA ARG A 68 8.58 2.06 18.95
C ARG A 68 8.07 3.38 18.39
N ALA A 69 6.82 3.45 17.95
CA ALA A 69 6.21 4.68 17.45
C ALA A 69 6.20 5.80 18.50
N ARG A 70 5.77 5.51 19.73
CA ARG A 70 5.81 6.45 20.87
C ARG A 70 7.22 6.95 21.15
N SER A 71 8.22 6.06 21.11
CA SER A 71 9.63 6.44 21.31
C SER A 71 10.17 7.42 20.26
N LEU A 72 9.50 7.50 19.11
CA LEU A 72 9.79 8.43 18.01
C LEU A 72 8.85 9.65 17.99
N GLY A 73 8.02 9.82 19.02
CA GLY A 73 7.10 10.95 19.17
C GLY A 73 5.83 10.87 18.33
N ILE A 74 5.45 9.69 17.86
CA ILE A 74 4.20 9.48 17.09
C ILE A 74 3.03 9.26 18.06
N GLU A 75 1.94 9.97 17.83
CA GLU A 75 0.71 9.81 18.63
C GLU A 75 0.00 8.50 18.32
N ASP A 76 -0.58 7.87 19.35
CA ASP A 76 -1.21 6.53 19.25
C ASP A 76 -2.33 6.44 18.19
N TRP A 77 -3.05 7.53 17.94
CA TRP A 77 -4.13 7.58 16.95
C TRP A 77 -3.62 7.46 15.50
N ARG A 78 -2.33 7.70 15.27
CA ARG A 78 -1.70 7.62 13.95
C ARG A 78 -1.40 6.19 13.54
N LEU A 79 -1.47 5.22 14.46
CA LEU A 79 -1.34 3.80 14.16
C LEU A 79 -2.71 3.12 14.33
N PHE A 80 -3.23 2.60 13.22
CA PHE A 80 -4.51 1.91 13.20
C PHE A 80 -4.31 0.44 12.84
N PHE A 81 -4.84 -0.48 13.67
CA PHE A 81 -4.67 -1.92 13.50
C PHE A 81 -6.03 -2.60 13.31
N THR A 82 -6.17 -3.43 12.29
CA THR A 82 -7.42 -4.17 12.01
C THR A 82 -7.15 -5.62 11.72
N GLY A 83 -8.02 -6.53 12.19
CA GLY A 83 -7.90 -7.95 11.84
C GLY A 83 -8.01 -8.19 10.33
N SER A 84 -7.73 -9.43 9.90
CA SER A 84 -8.06 -9.82 8.53
C SER A 84 -9.57 -9.71 8.34
N ALA A 85 -10.01 -8.84 7.43
CA ALA A 85 -11.41 -8.81 7.01
C ALA A 85 -11.79 -10.16 6.36
N ALA A 86 -13.07 -10.53 6.43
CA ALA A 86 -13.59 -11.66 5.65
C ALA A 86 -13.34 -11.42 4.15
N LEU A 87 -13.07 -12.51 3.41
CA LEU A 87 -12.60 -12.46 2.02
C LEU A 87 -13.53 -11.64 1.10
N GLU A 88 -14.82 -11.61 1.39
CA GLU A 88 -15.87 -10.92 0.61
C GLU A 88 -15.80 -9.39 0.71
N ASP A 89 -15.31 -8.84 1.83
CA ASP A 89 -15.14 -7.39 2.04
C ASP A 89 -13.70 -6.91 1.77
N HIS A 90 -12.75 -7.83 1.60
CA HIS A 90 -11.32 -7.55 1.64
C HIS A 90 -10.83 -6.55 0.58
N ILE A 91 -11.45 -6.51 -0.61
CA ILE A 91 -11.08 -5.57 -1.69
C ILE A 91 -11.70 -4.19 -1.45
N GLY A 92 -12.99 -4.12 -1.11
CA GLY A 92 -13.68 -2.85 -0.81
C GLY A 92 -13.06 -2.14 0.39
N TYR A 93 -12.66 -2.91 1.41
CA TYR A 93 -11.98 -2.43 2.60
C TYR A 93 -10.66 -1.70 2.30
N LYS A 94 -9.87 -2.24 1.38
CA LYS A 94 -8.60 -1.64 0.95
C LYS A 94 -8.79 -0.28 0.29
N SER A 95 -9.94 -0.02 -0.35
CA SER A 95 -10.22 1.24 -1.06
C SER A 95 -10.21 2.48 -0.14
N ALA A 96 -10.39 2.29 1.17
CA ALA A 96 -10.31 3.36 2.17
C ALA A 96 -8.88 3.88 2.44
N ALA A 97 -7.85 3.11 2.07
CA ALA A 97 -6.46 3.56 2.12
C ALA A 97 -6.14 4.51 0.96
N ASP A 98 -5.24 5.47 1.14
CA ASP A 98 -4.79 6.41 0.10
C ASP A 98 -3.55 5.90 -0.67
N LEU A 99 -2.57 5.34 0.05
CA LEU A 99 -1.36 4.76 -0.52
C LEU A 99 -0.94 3.52 0.25
N MET A 100 -0.66 2.42 -0.44
CA MET A 100 -0.09 1.23 0.19
C MET A 100 1.44 1.31 0.20
N LEU A 101 2.03 1.11 1.37
CA LEU A 101 3.45 1.00 1.63
C LEU A 101 3.85 -0.48 1.61
N ASP A 102 4.57 -0.89 0.58
CA ASP A 102 5.06 -2.27 0.46
C ASP A 102 6.33 -2.52 1.28
N ALA A 103 6.52 -3.75 1.72
CA ALA A 103 7.73 -4.18 2.40
C ALA A 103 8.89 -4.36 1.40
N VAL A 104 10.11 -3.99 1.79
CA VAL A 104 11.23 -3.83 0.85
C VAL A 104 12.21 -5.02 0.78
N VAL A 105 12.08 -5.98 1.70
CA VAL A 105 12.91 -7.21 1.74
C VAL A 105 12.14 -8.39 1.15
N PHE A 106 10.86 -8.49 1.50
CA PHE A 106 9.91 -9.45 0.95
C PHE A 106 8.66 -8.67 0.54
N ASN A 107 8.49 -8.42 -0.75
CA ASN A 107 7.32 -7.67 -1.21
C ASN A 107 6.01 -8.41 -0.91
N GLY A 108 4.91 -7.67 -0.96
CA GLY A 108 3.59 -8.25 -1.12
C GLY A 108 3.43 -8.90 -2.50
N HIS A 109 2.72 -10.02 -2.54
CA HIS A 109 2.39 -10.74 -3.76
C HIS A 109 0.89 -10.52 -4.06
N SER A 110 0.02 -11.43 -3.63
CA SER A 110 -1.45 -11.33 -3.75
C SER A 110 -2.00 -10.04 -3.15
N THR A 111 -1.51 -9.64 -1.97
CA THR A 111 -1.94 -8.40 -1.30
C THR A 111 -1.77 -7.16 -2.19
N VAL A 112 -0.69 -7.09 -2.98
CA VAL A 112 -0.42 -5.97 -3.89
C VAL A 112 -1.40 -5.99 -5.06
N ALA A 113 -1.66 -7.17 -5.63
CA ALA A 113 -2.62 -7.32 -6.72
C ALA A 113 -4.04 -6.88 -6.30
N ASP A 114 -4.51 -7.32 -5.13
CA ASP A 114 -5.79 -6.90 -4.56
C ASP A 114 -5.86 -5.38 -4.35
N THR A 115 -4.79 -4.78 -3.83
CA THR A 115 -4.72 -3.34 -3.55
C THR A 115 -4.78 -2.54 -4.85
N LEU A 116 -4.05 -2.97 -5.89
CA LEU A 116 -4.13 -2.35 -7.22
C LEU A 116 -5.53 -2.52 -7.82
N TRP A 117 -6.15 -3.69 -7.65
CA TRP A 117 -7.52 -3.94 -8.09
C TRP A 117 -8.54 -3.05 -7.38
N ALA A 118 -8.34 -2.79 -6.08
CA ALA A 118 -9.12 -1.85 -5.28
C ALA A 118 -8.92 -0.37 -5.69
N GLY A 119 -8.05 -0.08 -6.65
CA GLY A 119 -7.77 1.28 -7.13
C GLY A 119 -6.84 2.07 -6.21
N VAL A 120 -6.08 1.40 -5.34
CA VAL A 120 -5.13 2.02 -4.42
C VAL A 120 -3.70 1.89 -4.99
N PRO A 121 -2.98 3.01 -5.19
CA PRO A 121 -1.59 2.95 -5.61
C PRO A 121 -0.69 2.27 -4.58
N VAL A 122 0.37 1.60 -5.06
CA VAL A 122 1.34 0.90 -4.22
C VAL A 122 2.73 1.50 -4.43
N LEU A 123 3.38 1.88 -3.33
CA LEU A 123 4.78 2.31 -3.28
C LEU A 123 5.66 1.13 -2.84
N THR A 124 6.66 0.80 -3.64
CA THR A 124 7.58 -0.30 -3.38
C THR A 124 9.03 0.09 -3.64
N ARG A 125 9.96 -0.79 -3.27
CA ARG A 125 11.37 -0.73 -3.65
C ARG A 125 11.74 -2.03 -4.35
N ALA A 126 12.29 -1.93 -5.55
CA ALA A 126 12.83 -3.10 -6.25
C ALA A 126 14.18 -3.49 -5.63
N GLY A 127 14.23 -4.66 -4.99
CA GLY A 127 15.48 -5.27 -4.54
C GLY A 127 16.19 -6.07 -5.65
N THR A 128 17.30 -6.71 -5.28
CA THR A 128 18.10 -7.55 -6.18
C THR A 128 17.62 -9.00 -6.24
N ARG A 129 16.81 -9.45 -5.28
CA ARG A 129 16.27 -10.82 -5.19
C ARG A 129 14.86 -10.89 -5.76
N MET A 130 14.45 -12.06 -6.27
CA MET A 130 13.12 -12.25 -6.88
C MET A 130 11.97 -11.90 -5.94
N ALA A 131 12.04 -12.30 -4.67
CA ALA A 131 11.05 -11.96 -3.64
C ALA A 131 10.94 -10.44 -3.34
N ALA A 132 11.96 -9.67 -3.74
CA ALA A 132 11.99 -8.21 -3.65
C ALA A 132 11.74 -7.52 -5.00
N ARG A 133 11.23 -8.25 -6.01
CA ARG A 133 10.91 -7.72 -7.35
C ARG A 133 9.47 -7.96 -7.78
N ILE A 134 8.69 -8.78 -7.06
CA ILE A 134 7.33 -9.18 -7.46
C ILE A 134 6.42 -7.96 -7.56
N CYS A 135 6.39 -7.10 -6.54
CA CYS A 135 5.60 -5.86 -6.60
C CYS A 135 6.05 -4.93 -7.73
N SER A 136 7.35 -4.78 -7.95
CA SER A 136 7.86 -3.99 -9.08
C SER A 136 7.45 -4.57 -10.44
N SER A 137 7.34 -5.89 -10.56
CA SER A 137 6.90 -6.56 -11.79
C SER A 137 5.40 -6.35 -12.02
N LEU A 138 4.58 -6.44 -10.97
CA LEU A 138 3.15 -6.16 -11.04
C LEU A 138 2.90 -4.70 -11.44
N LEU A 139 3.59 -3.75 -10.81
CA LEU A 139 3.49 -2.33 -11.15
C LEU A 139 3.90 -2.06 -12.60
N ARG A 140 4.99 -2.68 -13.08
CA ARG A 140 5.40 -2.61 -14.50
C ARG A 140 4.42 -3.30 -15.46
N GLY A 141 3.73 -4.34 -15.01
CA GLY A 141 2.66 -4.98 -15.78
C GLY A 141 1.46 -4.05 -15.98
N VAL A 142 1.10 -3.28 -14.95
CA VAL A 142 0.10 -2.20 -15.06
C VAL A 142 0.62 -1.03 -15.93
N GLU A 143 1.94 -0.79 -15.99
CA GLU A 143 2.54 0.23 -16.87
C GLU A 143 2.35 -0.05 -18.37
N TYR A 144 2.22 -1.31 -18.81
CA TYR A 144 2.00 -1.64 -20.22
C TYR A 144 0.68 -1.06 -20.78
N GLY A 145 -0.23 -0.58 -19.93
CA GLY A 145 -1.48 0.10 -20.29
C GLY A 145 -1.45 1.64 -20.26
N GLN A 146 -0.27 2.29 -20.36
CA GLN A 146 -0.07 3.76 -20.40
C GLN A 146 -0.17 4.56 -19.10
N ALA A 147 -0.10 3.93 -17.92
CA ALA A 147 -0.28 4.65 -16.66
C ALA A 147 0.99 5.36 -16.11
N ASN A 148 2.21 5.02 -16.62
CA ASN A 148 3.51 5.51 -16.10
C ASN A 148 3.65 5.39 -14.56
N LEU A 149 3.00 4.38 -13.96
CA LEU A 149 2.89 4.22 -12.50
C LEU A 149 4.22 3.82 -11.83
N GLY A 150 4.97 2.91 -12.44
CA GLY A 150 6.23 2.39 -11.90
C GLY A 150 7.34 3.44 -11.86
N HIS A 151 7.37 4.42 -12.77
CA HIS A 151 8.28 5.57 -12.65
C HIS A 151 7.96 6.45 -11.42
N VAL A 152 6.73 6.43 -10.93
CA VAL A 152 6.28 7.27 -9.82
C VAL A 152 6.34 6.55 -8.48
N THR A 153 6.18 5.22 -8.44
CA THR A 153 6.02 4.47 -7.19
C THR A 153 7.02 3.33 -6.97
N ILE A 154 8.08 3.22 -7.80
CA ILE A 154 9.20 2.30 -7.56
C ILE A 154 10.41 3.11 -7.07
N ALA A 155 10.69 3.04 -5.77
CA ALA A 155 11.83 3.69 -5.15
C ALA A 155 13.15 2.97 -5.45
N ARG A 156 14.24 3.75 -5.52
CA ARG A 156 15.61 3.23 -5.70
C ARG A 156 16.24 2.73 -4.41
N ASP A 157 15.97 3.43 -3.31
CA ASP A 157 16.45 3.14 -1.97
C ASP A 157 15.43 3.61 -0.91
N LEU A 158 15.74 3.47 0.38
CA LEU A 158 14.82 3.88 1.46
C LEU A 158 14.65 5.40 1.56
N THR A 159 15.66 6.18 1.20
CA THR A 159 15.58 7.65 1.19
C THR A 159 14.64 8.12 0.09
N ASP A 160 14.72 7.52 -1.09
CA ASP A 160 13.82 7.77 -2.21
C ASP A 160 12.40 7.30 -1.90
N TYR A 161 12.26 6.14 -1.23
CA TYR A 161 10.97 5.63 -0.76
C TYR A 161 10.27 6.64 0.17
N GLN A 162 10.99 7.14 1.18
CA GLN A 162 10.47 8.19 2.06
C GLN A 162 10.07 9.44 1.27
N ARG A 163 10.95 9.91 0.37
CA ARG A 163 10.70 11.10 -0.45
C ARG A 163 9.44 10.98 -1.30
N ILE A 164 9.23 9.83 -1.94
CA ILE A 164 8.04 9.57 -2.76
C ILE A 164 6.79 9.54 -1.89
N ALA A 165 6.82 8.81 -0.76
CA ALA A 165 5.69 8.72 0.16
C ALA A 165 5.27 10.10 0.68
N VAL A 166 6.22 10.91 1.12
CA VAL A 166 5.97 12.27 1.62
C VAL A 166 5.42 13.19 0.53
N ARG A 167 6.00 13.16 -0.67
CA ARG A 167 5.49 13.93 -1.82
C ARG A 167 4.04 13.57 -2.12
N LEU A 168 3.70 12.29 -2.12
CA LEU A 168 2.36 11.80 -2.42
C LEU A 168 1.37 12.13 -1.29
N GLY A 169 1.78 11.99 -0.02
CA GLY A 169 0.97 12.32 1.15
C GLY A 169 0.63 13.81 1.26
N ASN A 170 1.56 14.68 0.86
CA ASN A 170 1.39 16.14 0.92
C ASN A 170 0.87 16.77 -0.39
N CYS A 171 0.52 15.97 -1.41
CA CYS A 171 0.03 16.47 -2.69
C CYS A 171 -1.28 15.79 -3.09
N PRO A 172 -2.45 16.27 -2.60
CA PRO A 172 -3.75 15.70 -2.94
C PRO A 172 -3.99 15.60 -4.45
N SER A 173 -3.62 16.63 -5.23
CA SER A 173 -3.75 16.63 -6.69
C SER A 173 -2.83 15.62 -7.39
N CYS A 174 -1.66 15.31 -6.82
CA CYS A 174 -0.80 14.24 -7.31
C CYS A 174 -1.45 12.88 -7.05
N MET A 175 -2.00 12.67 -5.85
CA MET A 175 -2.67 11.42 -5.48
C MET A 175 -3.93 11.17 -6.32
N SER A 176 -4.78 12.18 -6.50
CA SER A 176 -5.99 12.06 -7.33
C SER A 176 -5.66 11.69 -8.78
N ARG A 177 -4.62 12.31 -9.37
CA ARG A 177 -4.16 11.96 -10.72
C ARG A 177 -3.61 10.53 -10.78
N LEU A 178 -2.87 10.11 -9.76
CA LEU A 178 -2.30 8.76 -9.69
C LEU A 178 -3.41 7.70 -9.61
N ARG A 179 -4.42 7.93 -8.77
CA ARG A 179 -5.60 7.07 -8.64
C ARG A 179 -6.42 7.01 -9.93
N ALA A 180 -6.69 8.16 -10.55
CA ALA A 180 -7.44 8.21 -11.81
C ALA A 180 -6.77 7.35 -12.89
N ARG A 181 -5.45 7.49 -13.05
CA ARG A 181 -4.67 6.67 -13.99
C ARG A 181 -4.71 5.18 -13.66
N LEU A 182 -4.60 4.82 -12.38
CA LEU A 182 -4.69 3.42 -11.96
C LEU A 182 -6.07 2.82 -12.31
N VAL A 183 -7.16 3.53 -11.99
CA VAL A 183 -8.53 3.08 -12.27
C VAL A 183 -8.78 2.95 -13.78
N GLU A 184 -8.30 3.90 -14.58
CA GLU A 184 -8.38 3.85 -16.05
C GLU A 184 -7.60 2.64 -16.61
N SER A 185 -6.37 2.44 -16.13
CA SER A 185 -5.52 1.31 -16.58
C SER A 185 -6.01 -0.06 -16.11
N ARG A 186 -6.80 -0.12 -15.03
CA ARG A 186 -7.29 -1.39 -14.46
C ARG A 186 -8.10 -2.21 -15.48
N LEU A 187 -8.87 -1.54 -16.33
CA LEU A 187 -9.75 -2.20 -17.32
C LEU A 187 -9.03 -2.60 -18.61
N SER A 188 -7.85 -2.04 -18.87
CA SER A 188 -7.06 -2.29 -20.09
C SER A 188 -5.76 -3.05 -19.82
N SER A 189 -5.39 -3.23 -18.55
CA SER A 189 -4.14 -3.88 -18.15
C SER A 189 -4.21 -5.39 -18.33
N PRO A 190 -3.20 -6.01 -18.97
CA PRO A 190 -3.08 -7.48 -19.05
C PRO A 190 -3.04 -8.17 -17.69
N LEU A 191 -2.69 -7.46 -16.61
CA LEU A 191 -2.64 -8.02 -15.27
C LEU A 191 -4.01 -8.52 -14.77
N PHE A 192 -5.09 -7.90 -15.25
CA PHE A 192 -6.45 -8.23 -14.84
C PHE A 192 -7.27 -8.89 -15.95
N ASP A 193 -6.65 -9.18 -17.09
CA ASP A 193 -7.28 -9.87 -18.21
C ASP A 193 -7.11 -11.38 -18.05
N THR A 194 -8.03 -11.99 -17.31
CA THR A 194 -8.06 -13.44 -17.09
C THR A 194 -8.37 -14.24 -18.35
N GLU A 195 -8.97 -13.62 -19.38
CA GLU A 195 -9.34 -14.29 -20.64
C GLU A 195 -8.15 -14.43 -21.59
N ARG A 196 -7.19 -13.49 -21.56
CA ARG A 196 -5.94 -13.60 -22.35
C ARG A 196 -4.90 -14.55 -21.77
N PHE A 197 -4.93 -14.81 -20.46
CA PHE A 197 -3.95 -15.68 -19.79
C PHE A 197 -3.81 -17.11 -20.38
N PRO A 198 -4.90 -17.82 -20.75
CA PRO A 198 -4.79 -19.15 -21.36
C PRO A 198 -4.32 -19.17 -22.82
N SER A 199 -4.13 -18.01 -23.47
CA SER A 199 -3.82 -17.95 -24.92
C SER A 199 -2.32 -17.92 -25.28
N CYS A 200 -1.42 -18.07 -24.30
CA CYS A 200 0.02 -18.13 -24.56
C CYS A 200 0.39 -19.52 -25.14
N PRO A 201 0.80 -19.63 -26.42
CA PRO A 201 1.24 -20.90 -26.97
C PRO A 201 2.61 -21.25 -26.36
N TYR A 202 2.74 -22.50 -25.91
CA TYR A 202 4.01 -23.10 -25.46
C TYR A 202 5.06 -23.12 -26.58
#